data_AF-A0A4C1Z659-F1
#
_entry.id   AF-A0A4C1Z659-F1
#
_cell.length_a   1.000
_cell.length_b   1.000
_cell.length_c   1.000
_cell.angle_alpha   90.00
_cell.angle_beta   90.00
_cell.angle_gamma   90.00
#
_symmetry.space_group_name_H-M   'P 1'
#
loop_
_entity.id
_entity.type
_entity.pdbx_description
1 polymer ?
#
loop_
_entity_poly.entity_id
_entity_poly.type
_entity_poly.pdbx_seq_one_letter_code
_entity_poly.pdbx_strand_id
1 'polypeptide(L)'
;MSAESSNLSNIEHRAVIKYFVKKGKTPKEIFEDMVSVLQESVLSYTMVKKWARLFQQGQESCEDDPRPGRPVTVVTEENVRKIEKLVLADRRIKLWQIAEELQISKERVGEIIHEHMNMRKISARWVPKMLTPFHKQRRLQTSKDFLELVGDNIDEICDRIVTVDETWVRQYDPESKQESMQWTKKEKPPKKFKVQSTRDSRTEATWEVIARSAVLQDNASVHTARVSRQALKDTGFSEIDHHPTARSSSQRLFPFPI
;
A
#
# COMPACT_ATOMS: atom_id res chain seq x y z
N MET A 1 -24.63 50.34 25.93
CA MET A 1 -24.54 48.88 26.09
C MET A 1 -25.09 48.27 24.81
N SER A 2 -24.19 47.84 23.92
CA SER A 2 -24.59 47.32 22.60
C SER A 2 -25.11 45.90 22.79
N ALA A 3 -26.38 45.67 22.46
CA ALA A 3 -26.98 44.34 22.53
C ALA A 3 -26.30 43.44 21.50
N GLU A 4 -25.60 42.40 21.96
CA GLU A 4 -25.12 41.31 21.13
C GLU A 4 -26.34 40.61 20.53
N SER A 5 -26.56 40.75 19.22
CA SER A 5 -27.60 40.00 18.50
C SER A 5 -27.21 38.52 18.51
N SER A 6 -27.68 37.83 19.55
CA SER A 6 -27.46 36.42 19.77
C SER A 6 -28.25 35.64 18.72
N ASN A 7 -27.63 35.35 17.57
CA ASN A 7 -28.24 34.53 16.54
C ASN A 7 -28.42 33.09 17.07
N LEU A 8 -29.64 32.73 17.45
CA LEU A 8 -29.95 31.35 17.85
C LEU A 8 -29.69 30.38 16.69
N SER A 9 -29.12 29.23 17.02
CA SER A 9 -29.03 28.10 16.09
C SER A 9 -30.41 27.55 15.73
N ASN A 10 -30.51 26.82 14.62
CA ASN A 10 -31.76 26.17 14.19
C ASN A 10 -32.32 25.20 15.24
N ILE A 11 -31.45 24.57 16.04
CA ILE A 11 -31.85 23.62 17.09
C ILE A 11 -32.48 24.37 18.27
N GLU A 12 -31.90 25.50 18.67
CA GLU A 12 -32.43 26.31 19.79
C GLU A 12 -33.80 26.89 19.44
N HIS A 13 -34.00 27.37 18.20
CA HIS A 13 -35.32 27.78 17.73
C HIS A 13 -36.35 26.67 17.85
N ARG A 14 -35.99 25.43 17.48
CA ARG A 14 -36.88 24.26 17.59
C ARG A 14 -37.18 23.91 19.04
N ALA A 15 -36.20 24.02 19.93
CA ALA A 15 -36.39 23.80 21.36
C ALA A 15 -37.38 24.81 21.97
N VAL A 16 -37.31 26.08 21.59
CA VAL A 16 -38.26 27.12 22.01
C VAL A 16 -39.67 26.82 21.51
N ILE A 17 -39.81 26.41 20.24
CA ILE A 17 -41.10 25.99 19.69
C ILE A 17 -41.66 24.79 20.47
N LYS A 18 -40.82 23.78 20.77
CA LYS A 18 -41.19 22.60 21.55
C LYS A 18 -41.71 22.98 22.95
N TYR A 19 -41.03 23.91 23.62
CA TYR A 19 -41.46 24.42 24.92
C TYR A 19 -42.83 25.08 24.86
N PHE A 20 -43.08 25.95 23.88
CA PHE A 20 -44.37 26.62 23.77
C PHE A 20 -45.52 25.71 23.33
N VAL A 21 -45.24 24.69 22.52
CA VAL A 21 -46.21 23.64 22.20
C VAL A 21 -46.62 22.90 23.46
N LYS A 22 -45.66 22.55 24.35
CA LYS A 22 -45.98 21.95 25.66
C LYS A 22 -46.79 22.88 26.58
N LYS A 23 -46.61 24.19 26.44
CA LYS A 23 -47.41 25.22 27.15
C LYS A 23 -48.82 25.39 26.54
N GLY A 24 -49.14 24.72 25.43
CA GLY A 24 -50.44 24.78 24.78
C GLY A 24 -50.67 26.01 23.91
N LYS A 25 -49.62 26.77 23.56
CA LYS A 25 -49.75 27.93 22.66
C LYS A 25 -50.00 27.50 21.21
N THR A 26 -50.75 28.32 20.49
CA THR A 26 -50.96 28.13 19.04
C THR A 26 -49.73 28.56 18.23
N PRO A 27 -49.50 28.00 17.03
CA PRO A 27 -48.34 28.37 16.21
C PRO A 27 -48.23 29.87 15.88
N LYS A 28 -49.36 30.58 15.85
CA LYS A 28 -49.41 32.04 15.63
C LYS A 28 -48.86 32.79 16.83
N GLU A 29 -49.33 32.46 18.04
CA GLU A 29 -48.84 33.05 19.29
C GLU A 29 -47.36 32.74 19.52
N ILE A 30 -46.89 31.55 19.13
CA ILE A 30 -45.47 31.17 19.21
C ILE A 30 -44.63 32.07 18.29
N PHE A 31 -45.07 32.28 17.05
CA PHE A 31 -44.34 33.11 16.10
C PHE A 31 -44.30 34.57 16.53
N GLU A 32 -45.42 35.13 17.00
CA GLU A 32 -45.49 36.52 17.51
C GLU A 32 -44.57 36.73 18.73
N ASP A 33 -44.54 35.77 19.66
CA ASP A 33 -43.66 35.78 20.84
C ASP A 33 -42.18 35.71 20.42
N MET A 34 -41.83 34.78 19.52
CA MET A 34 -40.47 34.65 19.00
C MET A 34 -40.01 35.91 18.24
N VAL A 35 -40.88 36.53 17.44
CA VAL A 35 -40.59 37.79 16.74
C VAL A 35 -40.39 38.95 17.71
N SER A 36 -41.15 39.01 18.80
CA SER A 36 -41.00 40.07 19.81
C SER A 36 -39.63 40.05 20.51
N VAL A 37 -39.03 38.86 20.66
CA VAL A 37 -37.75 38.67 21.37
C VAL A 37 -36.55 38.66 20.42
N LEU A 38 -36.68 37.99 19.26
CA LEU A 38 -35.56 37.68 18.36
C LEU A 38 -35.55 38.51 17.06
N GLN A 39 -36.61 39.28 16.81
CA GLN A 39 -36.75 40.20 15.67
C GLN A 39 -36.34 39.59 14.31
N GLU A 40 -35.15 39.93 13.80
CA GLU A 40 -34.68 39.52 12.47
C GLU A 40 -34.12 38.09 12.39
N SER A 41 -33.79 37.46 13.52
CA SER A 41 -33.14 36.13 13.51
C SER A 41 -34.13 34.96 13.57
N VAL A 42 -35.44 35.21 13.46
CA VAL A 42 -36.50 34.22 13.69
C VAL A 42 -36.72 33.33 12.47
N LEU A 43 -36.98 32.04 12.70
CA LEU A 43 -37.47 31.14 11.66
C LEU A 43 -38.76 31.65 11.02
N SER A 44 -38.94 31.43 9.72
CA SER A 44 -40.17 31.81 9.05
C SER A 44 -41.41 31.19 9.72
N TYR A 45 -42.55 31.87 9.64
CA TYR A 45 -43.82 31.37 10.17
C TYR A 45 -44.16 29.96 9.66
N THR A 46 -43.78 29.64 8.42
CA THR A 46 -44.00 28.31 7.83
C THR A 46 -43.16 27.23 8.53
N MET A 47 -41.93 27.53 8.93
CA MET A 47 -41.09 26.62 9.71
C MET A 47 -41.61 26.45 11.14
N VAL A 48 -42.04 27.54 11.80
CA VAL A 48 -42.66 27.48 13.14
C VAL A 48 -43.91 26.60 13.11
N LYS A 49 -44.79 26.79 12.12
CA LYS A 49 -45.99 25.99 11.94
C LYS A 49 -45.68 24.52 11.67
N LYS A 50 -44.67 24.22 10.85
CA LYS A 50 -44.23 22.85 10.56
C LYS A 50 -43.75 22.15 11.83
N TRP A 51 -42.85 22.77 12.58
CA TRP A 51 -42.29 22.20 13.81
C TRP A 51 -43.33 22.07 14.93
N ALA A 52 -44.20 23.07 15.09
CA ALA A 52 -45.28 22.99 16.06
C ALA A 52 -46.21 21.79 15.78
N ARG A 53 -46.52 21.52 14.49
CA ARG A 53 -47.29 20.34 14.08
C ARG A 53 -46.55 19.03 14.39
N LEU A 54 -45.25 18.95 14.09
CA LEU A 54 -44.44 17.75 14.37
C LEU A 54 -44.39 17.45 15.87
N PHE A 55 -44.21 18.47 16.72
CA PHE A 55 -44.22 18.30 18.17
C PHE A 55 -45.61 17.93 18.71
N GLN A 56 -46.70 18.46 18.14
CA GLN A 56 -48.07 18.02 18.48
C GLN A 56 -48.32 16.56 18.08
N GLN A 57 -47.66 16.07 17.03
CA GLN A 57 -47.73 14.69 16.55
C GLN A 57 -46.83 13.72 17.33
N GLY A 58 -46.16 14.18 18.40
CA GLY A 58 -45.36 13.33 19.29
C GLY A 58 -43.88 13.23 18.92
N GLN A 59 -43.38 14.01 17.96
CA GLN A 59 -41.94 14.08 17.70
C GLN A 59 -41.21 14.70 18.90
N GLU A 60 -40.11 14.11 19.37
CA GLU A 60 -39.36 14.66 20.52
C GLU A 60 -38.01 15.26 20.13
N SER A 61 -37.38 14.82 19.03
CA SER A 61 -36.08 15.34 18.62
C SER A 61 -36.19 16.74 18.02
N CYS A 62 -35.24 17.62 18.36
CA CYS A 62 -35.04 18.91 17.71
C CYS A 62 -34.04 18.83 16.55
N GLU A 63 -33.39 17.69 16.36
CA GLU A 63 -32.42 17.45 15.29
C GLU A 63 -33.11 17.15 13.95
N ASP A 64 -32.39 17.34 12.86
CA ASP A 64 -32.84 16.89 11.54
C ASP A 64 -32.76 15.36 11.46
N ASP A 65 -33.79 14.73 10.91
CA ASP A 65 -33.72 13.31 10.57
C ASP A 65 -32.60 13.05 9.54
N PRO A 66 -32.02 11.84 9.51
CA PRO A 66 -31.06 11.45 8.50
C PRO A 66 -31.60 11.75 7.11
N ARG A 67 -30.95 12.65 6.38
CA ARG A 67 -31.36 12.94 5.01
C ARG A 67 -31.01 11.74 4.13
N PRO A 68 -31.96 11.17 3.37
CA PRO A 68 -31.61 10.22 2.34
C PRO A 68 -30.74 10.94 1.32
N GLY A 69 -29.47 10.55 1.25
CA GLY A 69 -28.54 11.07 0.24
C GLY A 69 -28.96 10.68 -1.18
N ARG A 70 -28.24 11.19 -2.17
CA ARG A 70 -28.36 10.70 -3.56
C ARG A 70 -28.09 9.18 -3.54
N PRO A 71 -28.98 8.34 -4.11
CA PRO A 71 -28.74 6.91 -4.14
C PRO A 71 -27.44 6.64 -4.91
N VAL A 72 -26.51 5.93 -4.27
CA VAL A 72 -25.32 5.36 -4.91
C VAL A 72 -25.79 4.17 -5.74
N THR A 73 -26.53 4.43 -6.82
CA THR A 73 -27.21 3.41 -7.63
C THR A 73 -26.27 2.43 -8.33
N VAL A 74 -24.95 2.68 -8.31
CA VAL A 74 -23.96 1.86 -9.03
C VAL A 74 -23.24 0.86 -8.13
N VAL A 75 -23.25 1.06 -6.81
CA VAL A 75 -22.70 0.09 -5.85
C VAL A 75 -23.81 -0.86 -5.40
N THR A 76 -24.33 -1.63 -6.34
CA THR A 76 -25.21 -2.75 -6.01
C THR A 76 -24.36 -3.94 -5.57
N GLU A 77 -24.88 -4.72 -4.64
CA GLU A 77 -24.26 -5.98 -4.20
C GLU A 77 -23.96 -6.91 -5.39
N GLU A 78 -24.79 -6.86 -6.43
CA GLU A 78 -24.56 -7.58 -7.69
C GLU A 78 -23.29 -7.12 -8.42
N ASN A 79 -23.07 -5.80 -8.52
CA ASN A 79 -21.88 -5.26 -9.16
C ASN A 79 -20.62 -5.60 -8.36
N VAL A 80 -20.68 -5.56 -7.02
CA VAL A 80 -19.58 -5.99 -6.14
C VAL A 80 -19.20 -7.45 -6.43
N ARG A 81 -20.18 -8.36 -6.47
CA ARG A 81 -19.95 -9.78 -6.79
C ARG A 81 -19.37 -10.00 -8.19
N LYS A 82 -19.84 -9.25 -9.19
CA LYS A 82 -19.30 -9.33 -10.56
C LYS A 82 -17.84 -8.87 -10.62
N ILE A 83 -17.52 -7.75 -9.96
CA ILE A 83 -16.14 -7.24 -9.87
C ILE A 83 -15.25 -8.25 -9.13
N GLU A 84 -15.70 -8.79 -8.01
CA GLU A 84 -14.97 -9.79 -7.24
C GLU A 84 -14.66 -11.03 -8.10
N LYS A 85 -15.65 -11.54 -8.84
CA LYS A 85 -15.47 -12.68 -9.75
C LYS A 85 -14.41 -12.40 -10.82
N LEU A 86 -14.42 -11.21 -11.43
CA LEU A 86 -13.42 -10.82 -12.44
C LEU A 86 -12.01 -10.71 -11.85
N VAL A 87 -11.88 -10.10 -10.66
CA VAL A 87 -10.60 -9.94 -9.97
C VAL A 87 -10.02 -11.27 -9.49
N LEU A 88 -10.86 -12.21 -9.04
CA LEU A 88 -10.41 -13.54 -8.63
C LEU A 88 -10.01 -14.42 -9.82
N ALA A 89 -10.65 -14.26 -10.97
CA ALA A 89 -10.28 -14.95 -12.21
C ALA A 89 -8.93 -14.47 -12.77
N ASP A 90 -8.71 -13.14 -12.81
CA ASP A 90 -7.43 -12.55 -13.17
C ASP A 90 -7.02 -11.46 -12.18
N ARG A 91 -6.10 -11.79 -11.26
CA ARG A 91 -5.57 -10.85 -10.26
C ARG A 91 -4.77 -9.69 -10.87
N ARG A 92 -4.44 -9.73 -12.16
CA ARG A 92 -3.69 -8.68 -12.87
C ARG A 92 -4.57 -7.77 -13.72
N ILE A 93 -5.88 -8.02 -13.75
CA ILE A 93 -6.85 -7.25 -14.53
C ILE A 93 -6.71 -5.73 -14.28
N LYS A 94 -6.89 -4.94 -15.34
CA LYS A 94 -6.84 -3.48 -15.26
C LYS A 94 -8.23 -2.93 -14.95
N LEU A 95 -8.31 -1.88 -14.13
CA LEU A 95 -9.59 -1.26 -13.74
C LEU A 95 -10.44 -0.86 -14.95
N TRP A 96 -9.83 -0.41 -16.04
CA TRP A 96 -10.57 -0.02 -17.25
C TRP A 96 -11.23 -1.21 -17.96
N GLN A 97 -10.65 -2.41 -17.88
CA GLN A 97 -11.25 -3.62 -18.46
C GLN A 97 -12.52 -4.01 -17.70
N ILE A 98 -12.47 -3.92 -16.37
CA ILE A 98 -13.65 -4.16 -15.52
C ILE A 98 -14.72 -3.08 -15.77
N ALA A 99 -14.30 -1.82 -15.90
CA ALA A 99 -15.20 -0.70 -16.18
C ALA A 99 -15.95 -0.87 -17.50
N GLU A 100 -15.25 -1.31 -18.56
CA GLU A 100 -15.82 -1.60 -19.88
C GLU A 100 -16.77 -2.80 -19.83
N GLU A 101 -16.37 -3.89 -19.16
CA GLU A 101 -17.20 -5.10 -19.03
C GLU A 101 -18.52 -4.82 -18.30
N LEU A 102 -18.48 -4.01 -17.24
CA LEU A 102 -19.64 -3.76 -16.38
C LEU A 102 -20.38 -2.46 -16.71
N GLN A 103 -19.88 -1.67 -17.67
CA GLN A 103 -20.40 -0.35 -18.02
C GLN A 103 -20.47 0.59 -16.80
N ILE A 104 -19.47 0.51 -15.93
CA ILE A 104 -19.30 1.32 -14.71
C ILE A 104 -18.10 2.24 -14.90
N SER A 105 -18.10 3.43 -14.30
CA SER A 105 -16.92 4.29 -14.37
C SER A 105 -15.70 3.67 -13.66
N LYS A 106 -14.51 3.93 -14.20
CA LYS A 106 -13.24 3.41 -13.66
C LYS A 106 -13.03 3.80 -12.19
N GLU A 107 -13.43 5.02 -11.83
CA GLU A 107 -13.33 5.54 -10.46
C GLU A 107 -14.17 4.70 -9.51
N ARG A 108 -15.39 4.31 -9.91
CA ARG A 108 -16.29 3.50 -9.08
C ARG A 108 -15.84 2.07 -8.94
N VAL A 109 -15.28 1.49 -9.99
CA VAL A 109 -14.61 0.18 -9.89
C VAL A 109 -13.46 0.24 -8.87
N GLY A 110 -12.66 1.32 -8.89
CA GLY A 110 -11.59 1.53 -7.92
C GLY A 110 -12.10 1.63 -6.47
N GLU A 111 -13.15 2.43 -6.24
CA GLU A 111 -13.81 2.57 -4.94
C GLU A 111 -14.39 1.24 -4.45
N ILE A 112 -15.04 0.47 -5.30
CA ILE A 112 -15.57 -0.86 -4.93
C ILE A 112 -14.44 -1.80 -4.50
N ILE A 113 -13.34 -1.86 -5.26
CA ILE A 113 -12.21 -2.73 -4.93
C ILE A 113 -11.55 -2.30 -3.61
N HIS A 114 -11.43 -1.00 -3.36
CA HIS A 114 -10.74 -0.47 -2.18
C HIS A 114 -11.62 -0.48 -0.93
N GLU A 115 -12.84 0.04 -1.00
CA GLU A 115 -13.72 0.27 0.15
C GLU A 115 -14.61 -0.94 0.46
N HIS A 116 -15.15 -1.61 -0.58
CA HIS A 116 -16.12 -2.70 -0.38
C HIS A 116 -15.46 -4.08 -0.35
N MET A 117 -14.42 -4.30 -1.16
CA MET A 117 -13.66 -5.56 -1.17
C MET A 117 -12.41 -5.52 -0.30
N ASN A 118 -12.02 -4.34 0.21
CA ASN A 118 -10.82 -4.13 1.02
C ASN A 118 -9.52 -4.66 0.36
N MET A 119 -9.43 -4.58 -0.97
CA MET A 119 -8.29 -5.05 -1.75
C MET A 119 -7.39 -3.89 -2.17
N ARG A 120 -6.08 -4.15 -2.20
CA ARG A 120 -5.07 -3.18 -2.66
C ARG A 120 -4.19 -3.78 -3.75
N LYS A 121 -3.87 -2.98 -4.77
CA LYS A 121 -2.95 -3.38 -5.83
C LYS A 121 -1.50 -3.18 -5.37
N ILE A 122 -0.76 -4.27 -5.27
CA ILE A 122 0.65 -4.27 -4.84
C ILE A 122 1.54 -4.67 -6.02
N SER A 123 2.70 -4.04 -6.15
CA SER A 123 3.70 -4.43 -7.14
C SER A 123 4.35 -5.77 -6.77
N ALA A 124 4.48 -6.67 -7.75
CA ALA A 124 5.20 -7.92 -7.54
C ALA A 124 6.67 -7.65 -7.16
N ARG A 125 7.21 -8.46 -6.25
CA ARG A 125 8.64 -8.45 -5.93
C ARG A 125 9.41 -9.23 -6.99
N TRP A 126 10.55 -8.71 -7.43
CA TRP A 126 11.46 -9.45 -8.30
C TRP A 126 12.04 -10.65 -7.55
N VAL A 127 11.86 -11.84 -8.13
CA VAL A 127 12.44 -13.08 -7.61
C VAL A 127 13.50 -13.55 -8.61
N PRO A 128 14.76 -13.77 -8.20
CA PRO A 128 15.86 -14.07 -9.12
C PRO A 128 15.62 -15.27 -10.03
N LYS A 129 14.91 -16.29 -9.55
CA LYS A 129 14.61 -17.50 -10.33
C LYS A 129 13.36 -18.21 -9.81
N MET A 130 12.59 -18.77 -10.73
CA MET A 130 11.53 -19.72 -10.41
C MET A 130 12.15 -21.05 -9.97
N LEU A 131 11.97 -21.42 -8.71
CA LEU A 131 12.51 -22.65 -8.15
C LEU A 131 11.59 -23.84 -8.41
N THR A 132 12.15 -24.95 -8.88
CA THR A 132 11.46 -26.24 -8.96
C THR A 132 11.24 -26.81 -7.56
N PRO A 133 10.27 -27.73 -7.36
CA PRO A 133 10.07 -28.41 -6.08
C PRO A 133 11.36 -29.05 -5.54
N PHE A 134 12.15 -29.68 -6.41
CA PHE A 134 13.44 -30.25 -6.07
C PHE A 134 14.43 -29.20 -5.53
N HIS A 135 14.57 -28.05 -6.19
CA HIS A 135 15.43 -26.96 -5.70
C HIS A 135 14.97 -26.40 -4.36
N LYS A 136 13.64 -26.35 -4.11
CA LYS A 136 13.11 -25.92 -2.80
C LYS A 136 13.48 -26.92 -1.71
N GLN A 137 13.32 -28.21 -1.97
CA GLN A 137 13.67 -29.27 -1.02
C GLN A 137 15.16 -29.25 -0.70
N ARG A 138 16.02 -29.15 -1.71
CA ARG A 138 17.47 -29.09 -1.51
C ARG A 138 17.88 -27.86 -0.70
N ARG A 139 17.30 -26.69 -1.00
CA ARG A 139 17.53 -25.47 -0.19
C ARG A 139 17.11 -25.64 1.26
N LEU A 140 15.94 -26.24 1.51
CA LEU A 140 15.46 -26.50 2.87
C LEU A 140 16.40 -27.44 3.61
N GLN A 141 16.86 -28.51 2.95
CA GLN A 141 17.77 -29.48 3.54
C GLN A 141 19.11 -28.83 3.91
N THR A 142 19.77 -28.17 2.95
CA THR A 142 21.03 -27.44 3.22
C THR A 142 20.90 -26.42 4.34
N SER A 143 19.77 -25.70 4.42
CA SER A 143 19.55 -24.75 5.53
C SER A 143 19.33 -25.45 6.88
N LYS A 144 18.73 -26.65 6.91
CA LYS A 144 18.59 -27.44 8.14
C LYS A 144 19.92 -28.01 8.58
N ASP A 145 20.68 -28.59 7.65
CA ASP A 145 22.00 -29.17 7.91
C ASP A 145 22.95 -28.08 8.46
N PHE A 146 22.92 -26.89 7.87
CA PHE A 146 23.69 -25.75 8.37
C PHE A 146 23.24 -25.30 9.77
N LEU A 147 21.93 -25.26 10.04
CA LEU A 147 21.42 -24.88 11.36
C LEU A 147 21.82 -25.89 12.44
N GLU A 148 21.79 -27.19 12.13
CA GLU A 148 22.24 -28.25 13.04
C GLU A 148 23.75 -28.20 13.29
N LEU A 149 24.55 -27.93 12.24
CA LEU A 149 25.99 -27.74 12.36
C LEU A 149 26.34 -26.54 13.26
N VAL A 150 25.53 -25.47 13.19
CA VAL A 150 25.76 -24.25 13.94
C VAL A 150 25.34 -24.38 15.42
N GLY A 151 24.25 -25.10 15.70
CA GLY A 151 23.72 -25.26 17.05
C GLY A 151 23.47 -23.91 17.75
N ASP A 152 23.86 -23.80 19.02
CA ASP A 152 23.75 -22.55 19.81
C ASP A 152 24.95 -21.61 19.64
N ASN A 153 26.02 -22.05 18.96
CA ASN A 153 27.28 -21.32 18.83
C ASN A 153 27.38 -20.58 17.48
N ILE A 154 26.34 -19.80 17.16
CA ILE A 154 26.25 -19.04 15.91
C ILE A 154 27.43 -18.09 15.72
N ASP A 155 27.81 -17.36 16.75
CA ASP A 155 28.84 -16.32 16.65
C ASP A 155 30.23 -16.91 16.38
N GLU A 156 30.61 -18.02 17.05
CA GLU A 156 31.91 -18.67 16.85
C GLU A 156 32.06 -19.25 15.44
N ILE A 157 30.98 -19.77 14.87
CA ILE A 157 30.99 -20.38 13.53
C ILE A 157 30.92 -19.30 12.46
N CYS A 158 30.08 -18.28 12.62
CA CYS A 158 30.03 -17.12 11.72
C CYS A 158 31.39 -16.42 11.64
N ASP A 159 32.08 -16.27 12.78
CA ASP A 159 33.42 -15.72 12.82
C ASP A 159 34.40 -16.55 11.96
N ARG A 160 34.23 -17.86 11.87
CA ARG A 160 35.11 -18.74 11.08
C ARG A 160 34.80 -18.79 9.59
N ILE A 161 33.69 -18.21 9.13
CA ILE A 161 33.23 -18.28 7.74
C ILE A 161 33.76 -17.07 6.96
N VAL A 162 34.43 -17.34 5.84
CA VAL A 162 34.75 -16.31 4.84
C VAL A 162 33.79 -16.46 3.66
N THR A 163 33.01 -15.41 3.37
CA THR A 163 32.11 -15.36 2.21
C THR A 163 32.74 -14.58 1.06
N VAL A 164 32.67 -15.10 -0.16
CA VAL A 164 33.15 -14.40 -1.36
C VAL A 164 32.06 -14.39 -2.42
N ASP A 165 31.75 -13.20 -2.96
CA ASP A 165 30.81 -13.02 -4.08
C ASP A 165 31.32 -11.93 -5.03
N GLU A 166 31.07 -12.08 -6.33
CA GLU A 166 31.44 -11.10 -7.35
C GLU A 166 30.26 -10.17 -7.64
N THR A 167 30.44 -8.86 -7.37
CA THR A 167 29.43 -7.85 -7.71
C THR A 167 29.89 -7.00 -8.89
N TRP A 168 29.01 -6.81 -9.87
CA TRP A 168 29.25 -5.92 -10.99
C TRP A 168 29.11 -4.46 -10.58
N VAL A 169 30.22 -3.73 -10.49
CA VAL A 169 30.21 -2.27 -10.34
C VAL A 169 30.23 -1.64 -11.74
N ARG A 170 29.18 -0.86 -12.06
CA ARG A 170 29.10 -0.15 -13.34
C ARG A 170 29.71 1.24 -13.18
N GLN A 171 30.57 1.65 -14.11
CA GLN A 171 31.13 3.02 -14.13
C GLN A 171 30.10 4.07 -14.59
N TYR A 172 28.91 3.65 -15.03
CA TYR A 172 27.88 4.52 -15.56
C TYR A 172 26.48 4.00 -15.21
N ASP A 173 25.69 4.83 -14.54
CA ASP A 173 24.26 4.62 -14.36
C ASP A 173 23.49 5.32 -15.48
N PRO A 174 22.78 4.59 -16.35
CA PRO A 174 21.96 5.24 -17.35
C PRO A 174 20.82 5.98 -16.65
N GLU A 175 20.63 7.25 -17.02
CA GLU A 175 19.50 8.09 -16.61
C GLU A 175 18.19 7.26 -16.63
N SER A 176 17.43 7.29 -15.55
CA SER A 176 16.17 6.53 -15.41
C SER A 176 15.09 7.07 -16.34
N LYS A 177 13.95 6.37 -16.42
CA LYS A 177 12.81 6.83 -17.21
C LYS A 177 12.21 8.13 -16.66
N GLN A 178 12.17 8.28 -15.33
CA GLN A 178 11.66 9.47 -14.66
C GLN A 178 12.59 10.66 -14.84
N GLU A 179 13.91 10.45 -14.73
CA GLU A 179 14.89 11.51 -14.95
C GLU A 179 14.90 12.00 -16.40
N SER A 180 14.69 11.08 -17.37
CA SER A 180 14.60 11.46 -18.79
C SER A 180 13.30 12.16 -19.21
N MET A 181 12.41 12.49 -18.26
CA MET A 181 11.18 13.22 -18.56
C MET A 181 11.49 14.67 -18.92
N GLN A 182 11.10 15.08 -20.12
CA GLN A 182 11.32 16.45 -20.63
C GLN A 182 9.98 17.12 -20.87
N TRP A 183 9.86 18.39 -20.50
CA TRP A 183 8.71 19.24 -20.84
C TRP A 183 8.77 19.59 -22.34
N THR A 184 7.78 19.17 -23.13
CA THR A 184 7.75 19.45 -24.58
C THR A 184 6.54 20.32 -24.97
N LYS A 185 6.73 21.22 -25.96
CA LYS A 185 5.66 22.09 -26.51
C LYS A 185 4.88 21.45 -27.67
N LYS A 186 5.29 20.26 -28.16
CA LYS A 186 4.69 19.55 -29.31
C LYS A 186 4.34 18.11 -28.94
N GLU A 187 3.28 17.56 -29.54
CA GLU A 187 2.74 16.21 -29.33
C GLU A 187 3.70 15.03 -29.62
N LYS A 188 4.93 15.31 -30.09
CA LYS A 188 5.89 14.25 -30.36
C LYS A 188 6.62 13.85 -29.08
N PRO A 189 6.65 12.57 -28.72
CA PRO A 189 7.35 12.10 -27.53
C PRO A 189 8.87 12.35 -27.67
N PRO A 190 9.56 12.73 -26.58
CA PRO A 190 11.01 12.87 -26.57
C PRO A 190 11.66 11.52 -26.90
N LYS A 191 12.69 11.55 -27.76
CA LYS A 191 13.42 10.35 -28.17
C LYS A 191 14.57 10.09 -27.19
N LYS A 192 14.61 8.88 -26.65
CA LYS A 192 15.74 8.38 -25.85
C LYS A 192 16.44 7.27 -26.62
N PHE A 193 17.75 7.39 -26.81
CA PHE A 193 18.57 6.35 -27.41
C PHE A 193 19.19 5.49 -26.31
N LYS A 194 19.25 4.18 -26.53
CA LYS A 194 19.93 3.26 -25.62
C LYS A 194 21.43 3.40 -25.84
N VAL A 195 22.14 4.03 -24.90
CA VAL A 195 23.60 4.06 -24.90
C VAL A 195 24.10 2.73 -24.31
N GLN A 196 24.83 1.93 -25.09
CA GLN A 196 25.56 0.77 -24.58
C GLN A 196 26.98 1.23 -24.20
N SER A 197 27.40 0.97 -22.96
CA SER A 197 28.81 1.09 -22.59
C SER A 197 29.62 0.06 -23.39
N THR A 198 30.74 0.51 -23.96
CA THR A 198 31.74 -0.34 -24.64
C THR A 198 32.86 -0.82 -23.72
N ARG A 199 32.78 -0.57 -22.41
CA ARG A 199 33.74 -1.10 -21.42
C ARG A 199 33.01 -1.49 -20.14
N ASP A 200 32.78 -2.79 -19.98
CA ASP A 200 32.65 -3.38 -18.64
C ASP A 200 34.07 -3.56 -18.11
N SER A 201 34.59 -2.59 -17.35
CA SER A 201 35.85 -2.77 -16.63
C SER A 201 35.61 -3.67 -15.42
N ARG A 202 36.27 -4.82 -15.41
CA ARG A 202 36.35 -5.72 -14.25
C ARG A 202 37.46 -5.24 -13.32
N THR A 203 37.09 -4.71 -12.16
CA THR A 203 37.94 -4.46 -10.98
C THR A 203 36.97 -4.51 -9.79
N GLU A 204 37.17 -5.26 -8.70
CA GLU A 204 38.38 -5.67 -7.98
C GLU A 204 37.96 -6.83 -7.05
N ALA A 205 38.79 -7.86 -6.87
CA ALA A 205 38.61 -8.86 -5.82
C ALA A 205 39.38 -8.38 -4.59
N THR A 206 38.67 -8.01 -3.51
CA THR A 206 39.31 -7.64 -2.25
C THR A 206 39.72 -8.92 -1.51
N TRP A 207 41.03 -9.11 -1.34
CA TRP A 207 41.60 -10.20 -0.55
C TRP A 207 42.00 -9.68 0.84
N GLU A 208 41.17 -9.95 1.85
CA GLU A 208 41.66 -10.04 3.22
C GLU A 208 41.57 -11.51 3.65
N VAL A 209 42.69 -12.22 3.52
CA VAL A 209 42.86 -13.54 4.12
C VAL A 209 43.25 -13.33 5.57
N ILE A 210 42.25 -13.23 6.44
CA ILE A 210 42.44 -13.43 7.89
C ILE A 210 42.26 -14.92 8.12
N ALA A 211 43.35 -15.61 8.47
CA ALA A 211 43.45 -17.06 8.65
C ALA A 211 42.23 -17.66 9.38
N ARG A 212 41.31 -18.32 8.66
CA ARG A 212 40.14 -19.04 9.22
C ARG A 212 39.76 -20.23 8.32
N SER A 213 38.95 -21.16 8.82
CA SER A 213 38.95 -22.57 8.39
C SER A 213 37.94 -22.98 7.30
N ALA A 214 36.98 -22.14 6.91
CA ALA A 214 35.94 -22.51 5.95
C ALA A 214 35.55 -21.38 4.97
N VAL A 215 35.30 -21.73 3.70
CA VAL A 215 34.89 -20.81 2.62
C VAL A 215 33.47 -21.12 2.15
N LEU A 216 32.66 -20.06 2.02
CA LEU A 216 31.34 -20.11 1.38
C LEU A 216 31.38 -19.28 0.08
N GLN A 217 31.26 -19.97 -1.06
CA GLN A 217 31.26 -19.36 -2.40
C GLN A 217 30.01 -19.72 -3.17
N ASP A 218 29.80 -19.15 -4.36
CA ASP A 218 28.71 -19.53 -5.25
C ASP A 218 29.12 -20.69 -6.19
N ASN A 219 28.16 -21.31 -6.90
CA ASN A 219 28.41 -22.53 -7.70
C ASN A 219 28.81 -22.19 -9.14
N ALA A 220 29.39 -21.01 -9.38
CA ALA A 220 29.81 -20.66 -10.74
C ALA A 220 30.85 -21.66 -11.28
N SER A 221 30.89 -21.80 -12.60
CA SER A 221 31.78 -22.75 -13.28
C SER A 221 33.25 -22.52 -12.95
N VAL A 222 33.64 -21.26 -12.67
CA VAL A 222 35.00 -20.88 -12.28
C VAL A 222 35.35 -21.32 -10.84
N HIS A 223 34.39 -21.31 -9.91
CA HIS A 223 34.59 -21.74 -8.52
C HIS A 223 34.59 -23.27 -8.40
N THR A 224 33.86 -23.96 -9.27
CA THR A 224 33.79 -25.43 -9.28
C THR A 224 34.84 -26.10 -10.18
N ALA A 225 35.71 -25.31 -10.84
CA ALA A 225 36.78 -25.82 -11.70
C ALA A 225 37.83 -26.61 -10.92
N ARG A 226 38.46 -27.60 -11.57
CA ARG A 226 39.46 -28.49 -10.95
C ARG A 226 40.62 -27.72 -10.30
N VAL A 227 41.09 -26.66 -10.97
CA VAL A 227 42.20 -25.82 -10.49
C VAL A 227 41.81 -25.07 -9.21
N SER A 228 40.60 -24.50 -9.18
CA SER A 228 40.07 -23.77 -8.03
C SER A 228 39.85 -24.69 -6.81
N ARG A 229 39.28 -25.88 -7.03
CA ARG A 229 39.12 -26.89 -5.96
C ARG A 229 40.44 -27.43 -5.43
N GLN A 230 41.46 -27.56 -6.28
CA GLN A 230 42.77 -28.01 -5.85
C GLN A 230 43.45 -26.94 -4.99
N ALA A 231 43.40 -25.67 -5.39
CA ALA A 231 43.93 -24.57 -4.59
C ALA A 231 43.25 -24.43 -3.21
N LEU A 232 41.94 -24.70 -3.11
CA LEU A 232 41.22 -24.74 -1.82
C LEU A 232 41.68 -25.89 -0.92
N LYS A 233 41.93 -27.08 -1.50
CA LYS A 233 42.47 -28.22 -0.75
C LYS A 233 43.90 -27.97 -0.26
N ASP A 234 44.72 -27.35 -1.09
CA ASP A 234 46.13 -27.07 -0.78
C ASP A 234 46.28 -25.98 0.29
N THR A 235 45.24 -25.17 0.53
CA THR A 235 45.21 -24.10 1.54
C THR A 235 44.58 -24.53 2.88
N GLY A 236 44.02 -25.74 2.96
CA GLY A 236 43.47 -26.31 4.20
C GLY A 236 42.06 -25.83 4.59
N PHE A 237 41.34 -25.16 3.69
CA PHE A 237 39.97 -24.70 3.93
C PHE A 237 38.93 -25.79 3.63
N SER A 238 37.85 -25.84 4.43
CA SER A 238 36.65 -26.62 4.10
C SER A 238 35.66 -25.80 3.26
N GLU A 239 35.04 -26.43 2.25
CA GLU A 239 34.00 -25.81 1.42
C GLU A 239 32.63 -26.09 2.06
N ILE A 240 31.84 -25.04 2.31
CA ILE A 240 30.47 -25.18 2.81
C ILE A 240 29.52 -25.33 1.62
N ASP A 241 28.75 -26.41 1.59
CA ASP A 241 27.78 -26.69 0.53
C ASP A 241 26.70 -25.59 0.43
N HIS A 242 26.62 -24.98 -0.75
CA HIS A 242 25.64 -23.97 -1.11
C HIS A 242 24.79 -24.41 -2.30
N HIS A 243 23.52 -24.01 -2.32
CA HIS A 243 22.64 -24.34 -3.44
C HIS A 243 22.82 -23.35 -4.62
N PRO A 244 22.92 -23.80 -5.89
CA PRO A 244 23.22 -22.97 -7.07
C PRO A 244 22.27 -21.78 -7.36
N THR A 245 21.12 -21.71 -6.68
CA THR A 245 20.09 -20.67 -6.93
C THR A 245 19.73 -19.87 -5.68
N ALA A 246 20.54 -19.99 -4.62
CA ALA A 246 20.26 -19.44 -3.31
C ALA A 246 20.93 -18.08 -3.06
N ARG A 247 20.85 -17.14 -4.02
CA ARG A 247 21.35 -15.76 -3.84
C ARG A 247 20.80 -15.06 -2.58
N SER A 248 19.58 -15.41 -2.14
CA SER A 248 18.98 -14.85 -0.92
C SER A 248 19.60 -15.33 0.39
N SER A 249 20.41 -16.40 0.36
CA SER A 249 21.08 -16.95 1.55
C SER A 249 22.37 -16.20 1.84
N SER A 250 23.12 -15.86 0.79
CA SER A 250 24.36 -15.06 0.89
C SER A 250 24.07 -13.60 1.28
N GLN A 251 22.96 -13.05 0.81
CA GLN A 251 22.61 -11.63 1.02
C GLN A 251 21.99 -11.30 2.40
N ARG A 252 21.69 -12.29 3.25
CA ARG A 252 21.02 -12.04 4.54
C ARG A 252 21.97 -11.76 5.71
N LEU A 253 23.28 -11.79 5.48
CA LEU A 253 24.30 -11.46 6.47
C LEU A 253 24.72 -9.98 6.45
N PHE A 254 24.25 -9.18 5.48
CA PHE A 254 24.54 -7.75 5.40
C PHE A 254 23.26 -6.93 5.21
N PRO A 255 22.91 -6.00 6.12
CA PRO A 255 21.89 -5.01 5.87
C PRO A 255 22.46 -3.95 4.92
N PHE A 256 22.04 -3.97 3.65
CA PHE A 256 22.25 -2.79 2.80
C PHE A 256 21.21 -1.73 3.19
N PRO A 257 21.61 -0.51 3.58
CA PRO A 257 20.67 0.60 3.75
C PRO A 257 20.09 0.96 2.38
N ILE A 258 18.78 1.22 2.39
CA ILE A 258 17.99 1.67 1.24
C ILE A 258 18.45 3.05 0.79
#